data_AF-A0A2A2H2N8-F1
#
_entry.id   AF-A0A2A2H2N8-F1
#
_cell.length_a   1.000
_cell.length_b   1.000
_cell.length_c   1.000
_cell.angle_alpha   90.00
_cell.angle_beta   90.00
_cell.angle_gamma   90.00
#
_symmetry.space_group_name_H-M   'P 1'
#
loop_
_entity.id
_entity.type
_entity.pdbx_description
1 polymer ?
#
loop_
_entity_poly.entity_id
_entity_poly.type
_entity_poly.pdbx_seq_one_letter_code
_entity_poly.pdbx_strand_id
1 'polypeptide(L)'
;MMSISEAITTIKKAENDADKLIEDAKQRSSKMKEEAKEKAEVLIKKAKDEAHEETGDIIFKAEDEAKKETLQISKEADEKINKTKNQAAGKVDEAVDVIVKNIL
;
A
#
# COMPACT_ATOMS: atom_id res chain seq x y z
N MET A 1 -28.40 -60.80 33.92
CA MET A 1 -29.43 -59.91 33.33
C MET A 1 -29.34 -58.59 34.05
N MET A 2 -29.10 -57.49 33.32
CA MET A 2 -29.15 -56.15 33.92
C MET A 2 -30.58 -55.91 34.41
N SER A 3 -30.74 -55.42 35.63
CA SER A 3 -32.06 -55.06 36.13
C SER A 3 -32.57 -53.83 35.37
N ILE A 4 -33.89 -53.72 35.17
CA ILE A 4 -34.51 -52.57 34.48
C ILE A 4 -34.09 -51.23 35.14
N SER A 5 -33.87 -51.23 36.45
CA SER A 5 -33.39 -50.08 37.23
C SER A 5 -31.97 -49.63 36.82
N GLU A 6 -31.04 -50.57 36.63
CA GLU A 6 -29.66 -50.29 36.17
C GLU A 6 -29.64 -49.78 34.73
N ALA A 7 -30.51 -50.32 33.87
CA ALA A 7 -30.66 -49.85 32.50
C ALA A 7 -31.15 -48.39 32.44
N ILE A 8 -32.18 -48.04 33.22
CA ILE A 8 -32.70 -46.66 33.32
C ILE A 8 -31.62 -45.69 33.84
N THR A 9 -30.84 -46.11 34.84
CA THR A 9 -29.77 -45.28 35.41
C THR A 9 -28.68 -45.01 34.38
N THR A 10 -28.34 -46.02 33.57
CA THR A 10 -27.34 -45.91 32.51
C THR A 10 -27.82 -44.99 31.38
N ILE A 11 -29.11 -45.08 30.99
CA ILE A 11 -29.71 -44.17 30.01
C ILE A 11 -29.65 -42.73 30.50
N LYS A 12 -30.08 -42.45 31.75
CA LYS A 12 -30.01 -41.10 32.32
C LYS A 12 -28.60 -40.55 32.38
N LYS A 13 -27.61 -41.40 32.65
CA LYS A 13 -26.21 -40.98 32.63
C LYS A 13 -25.77 -40.60 31.22
N ALA A 14 -26.10 -41.43 30.23
CA ALA A 14 -25.80 -41.17 28.82
C ALA A 14 -26.46 -39.88 28.31
N GLU A 15 -27.71 -39.60 28.71
CA GLU A 15 -28.41 -38.34 28.39
C GLU A 15 -27.68 -37.14 28.98
N ASN A 16 -27.33 -37.17 30.26
CA ASN A 16 -26.58 -36.08 30.91
C ASN A 16 -25.18 -35.87 30.30
N ASP A 17 -24.49 -36.96 29.94
CA ASP A 17 -23.17 -36.88 29.31
C ASP A 17 -23.29 -36.29 27.89
N ALA A 18 -24.36 -36.63 27.15
CA ALA A 18 -24.65 -36.05 25.84
C ALA A 18 -24.99 -34.54 25.94
N ASP A 19 -25.80 -34.14 26.91
CA ASP A 19 -26.14 -32.72 27.14
C ASP A 19 -24.90 -31.90 27.47
N LYS A 20 -24.02 -32.42 28.32
CA LYS A 20 -22.72 -31.79 28.62
C LYS A 20 -21.85 -31.67 27.38
N LEU A 21 -21.78 -32.71 26.55
CA LEU A 21 -21.00 -32.69 25.32
C LEU A 21 -21.52 -31.60 24.36
N ILE A 22 -22.84 -31.45 24.25
CA ILE A 22 -23.46 -30.41 23.42
C ILE A 22 -23.10 -29.02 23.95
N GLU A 23 -23.17 -28.81 25.26
CA GLU A 23 -22.85 -27.51 25.86
C GLU A 23 -21.37 -27.16 25.70
N ASP A 24 -20.46 -28.11 25.97
CA ASP A 24 -19.02 -27.94 25.74
C ASP A 24 -18.72 -27.64 24.27
N ALA A 25 -19.39 -28.31 23.33
CA ALA A 25 -19.22 -28.07 21.91
C ALA A 25 -19.68 -26.66 21.50
N LYS A 26 -20.81 -26.18 22.06
CA LYS A 26 -21.28 -24.81 21.84
C LYS A 26 -20.30 -23.78 22.39
N GLN A 27 -19.80 -23.97 23.60
CA GLN A 27 -18.82 -23.07 24.20
C GLN A 27 -17.52 -23.01 23.39
N ARG A 28 -16.99 -24.17 22.98
CA ARG A 28 -15.81 -24.25 22.11
C ARG A 28 -16.04 -23.56 20.78
N SER A 29 -17.20 -23.76 20.16
CA SER A 29 -17.54 -23.10 18.90
C SER A 29 -17.58 -21.57 19.04
N SER A 30 -18.20 -21.07 20.10
CA SER A 30 -18.26 -19.64 20.39
C SER A 30 -16.86 -19.06 20.60
N LYS A 31 -16.01 -19.74 21.39
CA LYS A 31 -14.62 -19.33 21.62
C LYS A 31 -13.82 -19.29 20.32
N MET A 32 -13.94 -20.32 19.48
CA MET A 32 -13.26 -20.36 18.18
C MET A 32 -13.70 -19.21 17.26
N LYS A 33 -14.98 -18.84 17.26
CA LYS A 33 -15.48 -17.70 16.49
C LYS A 33 -14.89 -16.38 16.98
N GLU A 34 -14.81 -16.20 18.30
CA GLU A 34 -14.23 -15.00 18.90
C GLU A 34 -12.74 -14.89 18.60
N GLU A 35 -11.98 -15.96 18.81
CA GLU A 35 -10.54 -16.01 18.47
C GLU A 35 -10.30 -15.76 16.96
N ALA A 36 -11.16 -16.28 16.09
CA ALA A 36 -11.06 -16.05 14.65
C ALA A 36 -11.34 -14.58 14.30
N LYS A 37 -12.32 -13.95 14.96
CA LYS A 37 -12.64 -12.53 14.79
C LYS A 37 -11.47 -11.65 15.25
N GLU A 38 -10.92 -11.90 16.43
CA GLU A 38 -9.75 -11.16 16.93
C GLU A 38 -8.55 -11.28 15.99
N LYS A 39 -8.24 -12.50 15.52
CA LYS A 39 -7.17 -12.71 14.54
C LYS A 39 -7.42 -11.96 13.23
N ALA A 40 -8.66 -11.96 12.74
CA ALA A 40 -9.02 -11.21 11.53
C ALA A 40 -8.84 -9.70 11.73
N GLU A 41 -9.25 -9.15 12.88
CA GLU A 41 -9.07 -7.73 13.19
C GLU A 41 -7.58 -7.33 13.27
N VAL A 42 -6.75 -8.17 13.89
CA VAL A 42 -5.29 -7.97 13.93
C VAL A 42 -4.68 -7.98 12.52
N LEU A 43 -5.08 -8.95 11.68
CA LEU A 43 -4.60 -9.02 10.29
C LEU A 43 -5.01 -7.80 9.47
N ILE A 44 -6.25 -7.36 9.59
CA ILE A 44 -6.74 -6.17 8.89
C ILE A 44 -5.99 -4.92 9.36
N LYS A 45 -5.75 -4.78 10.66
CA LYS A 45 -4.99 -3.65 11.19
C LYS A 45 -3.56 -3.65 10.65
N LYS A 46 -2.87 -4.79 10.72
CA LYS A 46 -1.51 -4.95 10.21
C LYS A 46 -1.42 -4.61 8.72
N ALA A 47 -2.35 -5.12 7.91
CA ALA A 47 -2.38 -4.82 6.48
C ALA A 47 -2.61 -3.33 6.19
N LYS A 48 -3.39 -2.62 7.01
CA LYS A 48 -3.56 -1.16 6.89
C LYS A 48 -2.29 -0.40 7.26
N ASP A 49 -1.63 -0.80 8.32
CA ASP A 49 -0.38 -0.17 8.78
C ASP A 49 0.73 -0.36 7.72
N GLU A 50 0.89 -1.58 7.19
CA GLU A 50 1.81 -1.89 6.08
C GLU A 50 1.49 -1.07 4.82
N ALA A 51 0.23 -1.01 4.41
CA ALA A 51 -0.17 -0.22 3.24
C ALA A 51 0.11 1.28 3.41
N HIS A 52 -0.04 1.81 4.62
CA HIS A 52 0.27 3.21 4.92
C HIS A 52 1.78 3.48 4.84
N GLU A 53 2.60 2.57 5.37
CA GLU A 53 4.06 2.65 5.28
C GLU A 53 4.54 2.58 3.82
N GLU A 54 4.07 1.59 3.06
CA GLU A 54 4.40 1.44 1.64
C GLU A 54 3.98 2.68 0.82
N THR A 55 2.81 3.25 1.11
CA THR A 55 2.35 4.47 0.44
C THR A 55 3.28 5.66 0.75
N GLY A 56 3.75 5.77 2.00
CA GLY A 56 4.73 6.79 2.37
C GLY A 56 6.03 6.67 1.57
N ASP A 57 6.54 5.45 1.43
CA ASP A 57 7.75 5.16 0.65
C ASP A 57 7.57 5.48 -0.84
N ILE A 58 6.40 5.17 -1.41
CA ILE A 58 6.08 5.49 -2.81
C ILE A 58 6.07 7.02 -3.01
N ILE A 59 5.41 7.77 -2.12
CA ILE A 59 5.36 9.24 -2.21
C ILE A 59 6.78 9.82 -2.09
N PHE A 60 7.57 9.36 -1.12
CA PHE A 60 8.94 9.85 -0.93
C PHE A 60 9.82 9.61 -2.17
N LYS A 61 9.76 8.40 -2.76
CA LYS A 61 10.49 8.08 -3.99
C LYS A 61 10.03 8.94 -5.16
N ALA A 62 8.72 9.11 -5.34
CA ALA A 62 8.17 9.95 -6.40
C ALA A 62 8.62 11.41 -6.25
N GLU A 63 8.66 11.95 -5.04
CA GLU A 63 9.17 13.30 -4.78
C GLU A 63 10.67 13.45 -5.09
N ASP A 64 11.48 12.45 -4.73
CA ASP A 64 12.92 12.45 -5.00
C ASP A 64 13.21 12.35 -6.51
N GLU A 65 12.49 11.48 -7.22
CA GLU A 65 12.57 11.35 -8.67
C GLU A 65 12.15 12.65 -9.36
N ALA A 66 11.02 13.25 -8.97
CA ALA A 66 10.55 14.51 -9.54
C ALA A 66 11.57 15.66 -9.33
N LYS A 67 12.22 15.71 -8.16
CA LYS A 67 13.30 16.69 -7.89
C LYS A 67 14.50 16.46 -8.82
N LYS A 68 14.93 15.21 -8.99
CA LYS A 68 16.04 14.86 -9.89
C LYS A 68 15.73 15.22 -11.35
N GLU A 69 14.53 14.89 -11.82
CA GLU A 69 14.08 15.23 -13.17
C GLU A 69 14.02 16.74 -13.39
N THR A 70 13.49 17.49 -12.41
CA THR A 70 13.42 18.96 -12.50
C THR A 70 14.81 19.58 -12.60
N LEU A 71 15.77 19.09 -11.82
CA LEU A 71 17.16 19.54 -11.89
C LEU A 71 17.80 19.22 -13.24
N GLN A 72 17.50 18.05 -13.80
CA GLN A 72 17.99 17.67 -15.13
C GLN A 72 17.41 18.58 -16.22
N ILE A 73 16.09 18.79 -16.22
CA ILE A 73 15.41 19.67 -17.17
C ILE A 73 15.97 21.09 -17.09
N SER A 74 16.21 21.61 -15.88
CA SER A 74 16.81 22.94 -15.70
C SER A 74 18.19 23.03 -16.33
N LYS A 75 19.05 22.02 -16.13
CA LYS A 75 20.39 21.99 -16.74
C LYS A 75 20.32 21.94 -18.26
N GLU A 76 19.47 21.08 -18.82
CA GLU A 76 19.27 20.97 -20.27
C GLU A 76 18.73 22.28 -20.87
N ALA A 77 17.84 22.97 -20.16
CA ALA A 77 17.33 24.27 -20.55
C ALA A 77 18.44 25.33 -20.57
N ASP A 78 19.26 25.41 -19.52
CA ASP A 78 20.39 26.34 -19.44
C ASP A 78 21.42 26.11 -20.56
N GLU A 79 21.74 24.85 -20.84
CA GLU A 79 22.63 24.48 -21.96
C GLU A 79 22.05 24.94 -23.30
N LYS A 80 20.75 24.73 -23.52
CA LYS A 80 20.07 25.14 -24.76
C LYS A 80 19.97 26.66 -24.91
N ILE A 81 19.73 27.39 -23.81
CA ILE A 81 19.76 28.85 -23.78
C ILE A 81 21.14 29.36 -24.15
N ASN A 82 22.19 28.82 -23.52
CA ASN A 82 23.57 29.22 -23.80
C ASN A 82 23.98 28.93 -25.25
N LYS A 83 23.62 27.76 -25.78
CA LYS A 83 23.85 27.42 -27.19
C LYS A 83 23.16 28.41 -28.13
N THR A 84 21.90 28.73 -27.86
CA THR A 84 21.11 29.67 -28.66
C THR A 84 21.71 31.08 -28.61
N LYS A 85 22.09 31.55 -27.41
CA LYS A 85 22.74 32.86 -27.21
C LYS A 85 24.04 32.97 -28.00
N ASN A 86 24.88 31.93 -27.94
CA ASN A 86 26.15 31.91 -28.67
C ASN A 86 25.94 31.89 -30.19
N GLN A 87 24.95 31.11 -30.67
CA GLN A 87 24.60 31.10 -32.10
C GLN A 87 24.07 32.46 -32.58
N ALA A 88 23.25 33.14 -31.77
CA ALA A 88 22.73 34.46 -32.09
C ALA A 88 23.84 35.52 -32.10
N ALA A 89 24.72 35.52 -31.09
CA ALA A 89 25.85 36.44 -30.99
C ALA A 89 26.76 36.36 -32.22
N GLY A 90 27.03 35.16 -32.74
CA GLY A 90 27.83 34.96 -33.94
C GLY A 90 27.24 35.48 -35.25
N LYS A 91 25.96 35.89 -35.26
CA LYS A 91 25.27 36.44 -36.44
C LYS A 91 25.00 37.95 -36.37
N VAL A 92 25.37 38.59 -35.26
CA VAL A 92 25.09 40.03 -35.04
C VAL A 92 25.79 40.87 -36.10
N ASP A 93 27.09 40.62 -36.34
CA ASP A 93 27.87 41.42 -37.29
C ASP A 93 27.36 41.28 -38.73
N GLU A 94 27.01 40.05 -39.14
CA GLU A 94 26.42 39.77 -40.47
C GLU A 94 25.06 40.48 -40.64
N ALA A 95 24.23 40.51 -39.59
CA ALA A 95 22.98 41.24 -39.61
C ALA A 95 23.17 42.76 -39.71
N VAL A 96 24.19 43.31 -39.02
CA VAL A 96 24.55 44.73 -39.11
C VAL A 96 24.98 45.09 -40.54
N ASP A 97 25.82 44.26 -41.17
CA ASP A 97 26.28 44.47 -42.54
C ASP A 97 25.12 44.49 -43.56
N VAL A 98 24.13 43.61 -43.40
CA VAL A 98 22.93 43.58 -44.25
C VAL A 98 22.07 44.83 -44.06
N ILE A 99 21.94 45.34 -42.83
CA ILE A 99 21.19 46.57 -42.55
C ILE A 99 21.88 47.78 -43.18
N VAL A 100 23.19 47.92 -42.99
CA VAL A 100 23.97 49.04 -43.54
C VAL A 100 23.90 49.07 -45.07
N LYS A 101 24.01 47.92 -45.74
CA LYS A 101 23.91 47.81 -47.21
C LYS A 101 22.53 48.14 -47.79
N ASN A 102 21.46 48.08 -47.00
CA ASN A 102 20.10 48.38 -47.48
C ASN A 102 19.66 49.84 -47.17
N ILE A 103 20.38 50.55 -46.31
CA ILE A 103 20.09 51.94 -45.94
C ILE A 103 20.94 52.94 -46.74
N LEU A 104 22.17 52.57 -47.08
CA LEU A 104 23.09 53.34 -47.94
C LEU A 104 22.94 52.92 -49.41
#